data_AF-A0A6L7YC00-F1
#
_entry.id   AF-A0A6L7YC00-F1
#
_cell.length_a   1.000
_cell.length_b   1.000
_cell.length_c   1.000
_cell.angle_alpha   90.00
_cell.angle_beta   90.00
_cell.angle_gamma   90.00
#
_symmetry.space_group_name_H-M   'P 1'
#
loop_
_entity.id
_entity.type
_entity.pdbx_description
1 polymer ?
#
loop_
_entity_poly.entity_id
_entity_poly.type
_entity_poly.pdbx_seq_one_letter_code
_entity_poly.pdbx_strand_id
1 'polypeptide(L)'
;NEEVNRVGRGANHGWNVAEGFGCLTPARECDTAGMTPPVVAYGHHADRCSVTGGVVYRGDAIEALRGVYLFGDFCSGEVFALRPPAGDAEPPGERTEPVVLVAGAGLLVSFGLDADGEVLVVDYVDGAIWRLTAR
;
A
#
# COMPACT_ATOMS: atom_id res chain seq x y z
N ASN A 1 11.34 4.54 -5.08
CA ASN A 1 10.28 4.66 -4.05
C ASN A 1 9.17 3.70 -4.40
N GLU A 2 8.40 3.32 -3.39
CA GLU A 2 7.14 2.59 -3.57
C GLU A 2 5.97 3.50 -3.20
N GLU A 3 4.83 3.34 -3.86
CA GLU A 3 3.65 4.18 -3.64
C GLU A 3 2.31 3.44 -3.82
N VAL A 4 1.28 3.95 -3.14
CA VAL A 4 -0.11 3.50 -3.25
C VAL A 4 -0.97 4.68 -3.71
N ASN A 5 -1.70 4.48 -4.81
CA ASN A 5 -2.53 5.50 -5.44
C ASN A 5 -4.03 5.17 -5.32
N ARG A 6 -4.86 6.20 -5.09
CA ARG A 6 -6.31 6.09 -5.27
C ARG A 6 -6.67 6.37 -6.72
N VAL A 7 -7.01 5.33 -7.47
CA VAL A 7 -7.33 5.46 -8.90
C VAL A 7 -8.67 6.17 -9.10
N GLY A 8 -8.65 7.27 -9.84
CA GLY A 8 -9.82 8.06 -10.22
C GLY A 8 -9.99 8.13 -11.74
N ARG A 9 -11.23 8.36 -12.20
CA ARG A 9 -11.50 8.51 -13.63
C ARG A 9 -10.75 9.72 -14.20
N GLY A 10 -9.86 9.48 -15.16
CA GLY A 10 -9.05 10.54 -15.80
C GLY A 10 -7.91 11.07 -14.93
N ALA A 11 -7.59 10.42 -13.80
CA ALA A 11 -6.48 10.82 -12.96
C ALA A 11 -5.13 10.60 -13.67
N ASN A 12 -4.22 11.56 -13.51
CA ASN A 12 -2.84 11.46 -13.95
C ASN A 12 -1.94 11.31 -12.71
N HIS A 13 -1.35 10.14 -12.49
CA HIS A 13 -0.49 9.87 -11.33
C HIS A 13 0.98 10.30 -11.53
N GLY A 14 1.27 11.06 -12.58
CA GLY A 14 2.48 11.87 -12.69
C GLY A 14 3.73 11.17 -13.21
N TRP A 15 3.77 9.84 -13.34
CA TRP A 15 4.90 9.17 -13.96
C TRP A 15 5.07 9.59 -15.44
N ASN A 16 6.26 9.94 -15.92
CA ASN A 16 7.59 9.87 -15.28
C ASN A 16 8.13 11.23 -14.80
N VAL A 17 7.26 12.19 -14.49
CA VAL A 17 7.63 13.51 -13.98
C VAL A 17 7.78 13.51 -12.46
N ALA A 18 6.91 12.79 -11.75
CA ALA A 18 6.90 12.65 -10.30
C ALA A 18 7.24 11.22 -9.84
N GLU A 19 7.82 11.12 -8.64
CA GLU A 19 8.03 9.87 -7.90
C GLU A 19 7.64 10.09 -6.43
N GLY A 20 6.65 9.35 -5.93
CA GLY A 20 6.08 9.61 -4.62
C GLY A 20 5.45 11.01 -4.56
N PHE A 21 5.82 11.78 -3.54
CA PHE A 21 5.33 13.16 -3.33
C PHE A 21 6.27 14.23 -3.89
N GLY A 22 7.24 13.85 -4.73
CA GLY A 22 8.26 14.76 -5.26
C GLY A 22 8.55 14.54 -6.73
N CYS A 23 9.47 15.34 -7.27
CA CYS A 23 9.93 15.20 -8.65
C CYS A 23 10.79 13.93 -8.80
N LEU A 24 10.66 13.25 -9.94
CA LEU A 24 11.60 12.21 -10.33
C LEU A 24 13.02 12.79 -10.41
N THR A 25 14.02 12.04 -9.93
CA THR A 25 15.43 12.46 -9.95
C THR A 25 16.25 11.59 -10.92
N PRO A 26 17.08 12.17 -11.81
CA PRO A 26 17.29 13.61 -12.04
C PRO A 26 16.09 14.26 -12.76
N ALA A 27 15.63 15.41 -12.26
CA ALA A 27 14.46 16.09 -12.80
C ALA A 27 14.78 16.67 -14.20
N ARG A 28 13.97 16.33 -15.20
CA ARG A 28 14.12 16.87 -16.56
C ARG A 28 13.27 18.12 -16.82
N GLU A 29 12.21 18.29 -16.03
CA GLU A 29 11.33 19.46 -15.84
C GLU A 29 10.29 18.97 -14.82
N CYS A 30 10.01 19.72 -13.74
CA CYS A 30 9.09 19.27 -12.69
C CYS A 30 7.85 20.16 -12.63
N ASP A 31 6.93 19.92 -13.56
CA ASP A 31 5.58 20.47 -13.52
C ASP A 31 4.61 19.39 -13.06
N THR A 32 4.09 19.53 -11.83
CA THR A 32 3.12 18.60 -11.24
C THR A 32 1.68 19.08 -11.39
N ALA A 33 1.43 20.14 -12.16
CA ALA A 33 0.09 20.67 -12.38
C ALA A 33 -0.84 19.62 -13.00
N GLY A 34 -2.02 19.46 -12.42
CA GLY A 34 -3.03 18.50 -12.87
C GLY A 34 -2.71 17.03 -12.54
N MET A 35 -1.62 16.76 -11.81
CA MET A 35 -1.31 15.42 -11.32
C MET A 35 -2.02 15.12 -10.00
N THR A 36 -2.32 13.84 -9.78
CA THR A 36 -2.90 13.32 -8.55
C THR A 36 -1.79 12.62 -7.76
N PRO A 37 -1.42 13.14 -6.56
CA PRO A 37 -0.38 12.52 -5.75
C PRO A 37 -0.82 11.15 -5.21
N PRO A 38 0.12 10.31 -4.78
CA PRO A 38 -0.21 9.08 -4.08
C PRO A 38 -0.81 9.36 -2.70
N VAL A 39 -1.46 8.35 -2.12
CA VAL A 39 -1.94 8.38 -0.72
C VAL A 39 -0.79 8.08 0.24
N VAL A 40 0.08 7.16 -0.16
CA VAL A 40 1.28 6.72 0.57
C VAL A 40 2.44 6.65 -0.41
N ALA A 41 3.61 7.11 0.02
CA ALA A 41 4.87 6.80 -0.65
C ALA A 41 5.98 6.63 0.38
N TYR A 42 6.83 5.61 0.19
CA TYR A 42 7.99 5.36 1.05
C TYR A 42 9.22 4.99 0.23
N GLY A 43 10.39 5.24 0.83
CA GLY A 43 11.68 4.92 0.22
C GLY A 43 12.21 3.55 0.59
N HIS A 44 13.30 3.14 -0.06
CA HIS A 44 13.93 1.83 0.12
C HIS A 44 14.86 1.76 1.34
N HIS A 45 14.35 2.16 2.51
CA HIS A 45 15.04 2.08 3.80
C HIS A 45 14.34 1.07 4.72
N ALA A 46 15.00 0.66 5.80
CA ALA A 46 14.49 -0.35 6.74
C ALA A 46 14.08 -1.66 6.03
N ASP A 47 14.93 -2.12 5.11
CA ASP A 47 14.73 -3.32 4.28
C ASP A 47 13.50 -3.30 3.36
N ARG A 48 12.79 -2.17 3.24
CA ARG A 48 11.68 -2.01 2.30
C ARG A 48 12.19 -1.87 0.88
N CYS A 49 11.49 -2.46 -0.10
CA CYS A 49 11.96 -2.41 -1.49
C CYS A 49 10.86 -2.48 -2.55
N SER A 50 9.69 -3.03 -2.25
CA SER A 50 8.68 -3.30 -3.29
C SER A 50 7.31 -3.54 -2.67
N VAL A 51 6.34 -2.68 -2.98
CA VAL A 51 4.93 -2.98 -2.66
C VAL A 51 4.45 -4.13 -3.53
N THR A 52 3.95 -5.21 -2.92
CA THR A 52 3.43 -6.39 -3.66
C THR A 52 1.93 -6.37 -3.88
N GLY A 53 1.28 -5.28 -3.50
CA GLY A 53 -0.16 -5.11 -3.55
C GLY A 53 -0.82 -5.50 -2.24
N GLY A 54 -2.15 -5.64 -2.28
CA GLY A 54 -2.95 -5.72 -1.06
C GLY A 54 -4.44 -5.92 -1.32
N VAL A 55 -5.20 -5.95 -0.22
CA VAL A 55 -6.67 -6.13 -0.21
C VAL A 55 -7.32 -5.20 0.80
N VAL A 56 -8.57 -4.81 0.55
CA VAL A 56 -9.41 -4.18 1.58
C VAL A 56 -10.01 -5.29 2.45
N TYR A 57 -9.77 -5.23 3.75
CA TYR A 57 -10.30 -6.22 4.70
C TYR A 57 -11.83 -6.11 4.82
N ARG A 58 -12.52 -7.24 4.68
CA ARG A 58 -13.98 -7.35 4.71
C ARG A 58 -14.51 -8.37 5.72
N GLY A 59 -13.61 -9.02 6.45
CA GLY A 59 -13.95 -10.02 7.46
C GLY A 59 -14.50 -9.41 8.74
N ASP A 60 -14.87 -10.32 9.64
CA ASP A 60 -15.54 -10.01 10.89
C ASP A 60 -14.70 -10.41 12.11
N ALA A 61 -13.67 -11.24 11.95
CA ALA A 61 -12.83 -11.69 13.05
C ALA A 61 -11.96 -10.58 13.65
N ILE A 62 -11.63 -9.55 12.87
CA ILE A 62 -10.82 -8.40 13.28
C ILE A 62 -11.58 -7.11 12.95
N GLU A 63 -12.64 -6.81 13.71
CA GLU A 63 -13.56 -5.68 13.45
C GLU A 63 -12.84 -4.34 13.22
N ALA A 64 -11.74 -4.09 13.93
CA ALA A 64 -10.95 -2.87 13.80
C ALA A 64 -10.31 -2.66 12.42
N LEU A 65 -10.21 -3.71 11.60
CA LEU A 65 -9.67 -3.66 10.24
C LEU A 65 -10.74 -3.54 9.16
N ARG A 66 -12.04 -3.57 9.48
CA ARG A 66 -13.09 -3.45 8.45
C ARG A 66 -12.92 -2.17 7.63
N GLY A 67 -12.82 -2.34 6.30
CA GLY A 67 -12.63 -1.25 5.34
C GLY A 67 -11.20 -0.70 5.25
N VAL A 68 -10.24 -1.26 6.01
CA VAL A 68 -8.83 -0.88 5.95
C VAL A 68 -8.16 -1.56 4.76
N TYR A 69 -7.37 -0.81 3.99
CA TYR A 69 -6.52 -1.38 2.95
C TYR A 69 -5.25 -1.95 3.58
N LEU A 70 -5.03 -3.26 3.38
CA LEU A 70 -3.85 -3.97 3.85
C LEU A 70 -2.95 -4.27 2.66
N PHE A 71 -1.68 -3.92 2.73
CA PHE A 71 -0.71 -4.17 1.67
C PHE A 71 0.64 -4.62 2.23
N GLY A 72 1.46 -5.26 1.41
CA GLY A 72 2.75 -5.81 1.83
C GLY A 72 3.95 -5.18 1.14
N ASP A 73 5.11 -5.29 1.79
CA ASP A 73 6.42 -5.10 1.15
C ASP A 73 7.14 -6.44 0.98
N PHE A 74 7.70 -6.65 -0.20
CA PHE A 74 8.39 -7.89 -0.57
C PHE A 74 9.61 -8.17 0.31
N CYS A 75 10.46 -7.17 0.55
CA CYS A 75 11.76 -7.38 1.18
C CYS A 75 11.67 -7.36 2.71
N SER A 76 10.91 -6.42 3.28
CA SER A 76 10.80 -6.32 4.74
C SER A 76 9.81 -7.34 5.32
N GLY A 77 8.92 -7.89 4.50
CA GLY A 77 7.83 -8.74 4.94
C GLY A 77 6.83 -8.03 5.84
N GLU A 78 6.83 -6.69 5.84
CA GLU A 78 5.86 -5.91 6.59
C GLU A 78 4.48 -5.99 5.95
N VAL A 79 3.45 -6.11 6.78
CA VAL A 79 2.05 -5.89 6.39
C VAL A 79 1.60 -4.57 6.98
N PHE A 80 1.20 -3.66 6.09
CA PHE A 80 0.77 -2.32 6.42
C PHE A 80 -0.75 -2.22 6.43
N ALA A 81 -1.28 -1.34 7.28
CA ALA A 81 -2.66 -0.91 7.32
C ALA A 81 -2.76 0.55 6.93
N LEU A 82 -3.57 0.82 5.90
CA LEU A 82 -3.87 2.15 5.40
C LEU A 82 -5.38 2.40 5.51
N ARG A 83 -5.73 3.40 6.30
CA ARG A 83 -7.07 4.00 6.28
C ARG A 83 -7.00 5.23 5.37
N PRO A 84 -7.49 5.17 4.12
CA PRO A 84 -7.53 6.35 3.29
C PRO A 84 -8.46 7.41 3.92
N PRO A 85 -8.21 8.71 3.68
CA PRO A 85 -9.10 9.78 4.10
C PRO A 85 -10.56 9.54 3.69
N ALA A 86 -11.50 10.03 4.50
CA ALA A 86 -12.92 9.85 4.21
C ALA A 86 -13.39 10.76 3.06
N GLY A 87 -13.99 10.15 2.02
CA GLY A 87 -14.62 10.87 0.90
C GLY A 87 -13.99 10.59 -0.46
N ASP A 88 -14.54 11.21 -1.51
CA ASP A 88 -14.02 11.11 -2.88
C ASP A 88 -12.93 12.14 -3.19
N ALA A 89 -12.75 13.11 -2.31
CA ALA A 89 -11.74 14.16 -2.43
C ALA A 89 -10.58 13.84 -1.49
N GLU A 90 -9.49 13.33 -2.05
CA GLU A 90 -8.18 13.46 -1.41
C GLU A 90 -7.84 14.96 -1.42
N PRO A 91 -7.64 15.61 -0.26
CA PRO A 91 -7.07 16.95 -0.25
C PRO A 91 -5.70 16.88 -0.94
N PRO A 92 -5.38 17.79 -1.86
CA PRO A 92 -4.07 17.77 -2.50
C PRO A 92 -2.96 17.83 -1.42
N GLY A 93 -2.19 16.75 -1.30
CA GLY A 93 -0.97 16.71 -0.49
C GLY A 93 -1.09 16.19 0.94
N GLU A 94 -2.24 15.63 1.37
CA GLU A 94 -2.32 15.00 2.68
C GLU A 94 -1.70 13.59 2.63
N ARG A 95 -0.46 13.48 3.14
CA ARG A 95 0.25 12.21 3.22
C ARG A 95 -0.36 11.38 4.34
N THR A 96 -0.78 10.16 4.03
CA THR A 96 -1.18 9.20 5.07
C THR A 96 0.00 8.32 5.42
N GLU A 97 0.33 8.21 6.70
CA GLU A 97 1.34 7.25 7.16
C GLU A 97 0.66 5.90 7.45
N PRO A 98 1.05 4.81 6.76
CA PRO A 98 0.51 3.50 7.05
C PRO A 98 1.01 2.97 8.40
N VAL A 99 0.19 2.15 9.06
CA VAL A 99 0.56 1.48 10.31
C VAL A 99 1.10 0.09 10.00
N VAL A 100 2.27 -0.27 10.53
CA VAL A 100 2.80 -1.65 10.42
C VAL A 100 2.02 -2.55 11.39
N LEU A 101 1.31 -3.55 10.87
CA LEU A 101 0.58 -4.55 11.67
C LEU A 101 1.41 -5.80 11.94
N VAL A 102 2.22 -6.21 10.96
CA VAL A 102 3.09 -7.37 11.05
C VAL A 102 4.47 -6.95 10.57
N ALA A 103 5.50 -7.35 11.30
CA ALA A 103 6.90 -7.19 10.89
C ALA A 103 7.49 -8.58 10.60
N GLY A 104 8.00 -8.79 9.39
CA GLY A 104 8.72 -10.01 9.01
C GLY A 104 7.84 -11.24 8.77
N ALA A 105 6.84 -11.16 7.90
CA ALA A 105 5.99 -12.28 7.50
C ALA A 105 6.55 -13.13 6.34
N GLY A 106 7.82 -12.96 5.98
CA GLY A 106 8.47 -13.60 4.83
C GLY A 106 8.57 -12.69 3.61
N LEU A 107 8.81 -13.27 2.43
CA LEU A 107 8.84 -12.54 1.16
C LEU A 107 7.44 -12.54 0.55
N LEU A 108 6.65 -11.54 0.90
CA LEU A 108 5.23 -11.47 0.58
C LEU A 108 5.02 -11.17 -0.91
N VAL A 109 4.27 -12.01 -1.62
CA VAL A 109 4.06 -11.84 -3.08
C VAL A 109 2.61 -11.69 -3.51
N SER A 110 1.65 -12.01 -2.64
CA SER A 110 0.23 -11.84 -2.97
C SER A 110 -0.64 -11.80 -1.71
N PHE A 111 -1.80 -11.16 -1.85
CA PHE A 111 -2.86 -11.14 -0.86
C PHE A 111 -4.14 -11.72 -1.46
N GLY A 112 -4.91 -12.42 -0.63
CA GLY A 112 -6.22 -12.95 -0.97
C GLY A 112 -7.21 -12.75 0.17
N LEU A 113 -8.48 -12.97 -0.14
CA LEU A 113 -9.54 -13.07 0.86
C LEU A 113 -10.09 -14.50 0.82
N ASP A 114 -10.35 -15.09 1.97
CA ASP A 114 -11.13 -16.33 2.05
C ASP A 114 -12.65 -16.05 1.91
N ALA A 115 -13.47 -17.10 2.03
CA ALA A 115 -14.92 -17.00 1.89
C ALA A 115 -15.59 -16.13 2.96
N ASP A 116 -14.93 -15.94 4.11
CA ASP A 116 -15.40 -15.14 5.23
C ASP A 116 -14.85 -13.70 5.16
N GLY A 117 -14.09 -13.35 4.11
CA GLY A 117 -13.49 -12.03 3.94
C GLY A 117 -12.21 -11.81 4.75
N GLU A 118 -11.63 -12.88 5.29
CA GLU A 118 -10.42 -12.84 6.09
C GLU A 118 -9.17 -12.91 5.20
N VAL A 119 -8.09 -12.27 5.64
CA VAL A 119 -6.92 -12.07 4.78
C VAL A 119 -6.03 -13.31 4.77
N LEU A 120 -5.68 -13.72 3.55
CA LEU A 120 -4.63 -14.67 3.25
C LEU A 120 -3.43 -13.93 2.65
N VAL A 121 -2.23 -14.37 2.98
CA VAL A 121 -0.96 -13.82 2.48
C VAL A 121 -0.11 -14.96 1.92
N VAL A 122 0.44 -14.77 0.72
CA VAL A 122 1.30 -15.75 0.05
C VAL A 122 2.76 -15.37 0.25
N ASP A 123 3.54 -16.28 0.83
CA ASP A 123 4.99 -16.17 0.96
C ASP A 123 5.70 -16.88 -0.20
N TYR A 124 6.72 -16.22 -0.76
CA TYR A 124 7.50 -16.73 -1.88
C TYR A 124 8.51 -17.81 -1.49
N VAL A 125 9.10 -17.73 -0.29
CA VAL A 125 10.22 -18.59 0.11
C VAL A 125 9.74 -20.03 0.32
N ASP A 126 8.74 -20.20 1.17
CA ASP A 126 8.23 -21.52 1.55
C ASP A 126 7.02 -21.94 0.70
N GLY A 127 6.49 -21.04 -0.14
CA GLY A 127 5.25 -21.24 -0.89
C GLY A 127 4.01 -21.36 0.02
N ALA A 128 4.13 -20.88 1.26
CA ALA A 128 3.10 -20.98 2.27
C ALA A 128 1.99 -19.93 2.05
N ILE A 129 0.78 -20.30 2.45
CA ILE A 129 -0.36 -19.39 2.53
C ILE A 129 -0.69 -19.21 4.01
N TRP A 130 -0.49 -18.00 4.51
CA TRP A 130 -0.77 -17.62 5.89
C TRP A 130 -2.11 -16.94 6.00
N ARG A 131 -2.82 -17.14 7.11
CA ARG A 131 -4.01 -16.35 7.47
C ARG A 131 -3.62 -15.30 8.50
N LEU A 132 -4.03 -14.05 8.27
CA LEU A 132 -3.87 -12.97 9.24
C LEU A 132 -4.86 -13.15 10.41
N THR A 133 -4.37 -13.02 11.64
CA THR A 133 -5.17 -13.16 12.87
C THR A 133 -4.86 -12.04 13.87
N ALA A 134 -5.81 -11.76 14.77
CA ALA A 134 -5.59 -10.89 15.92
C ALA A 134 -4.88 -11.65 17.07
N ARG A 135 -4.16 -10.92 17.92
CA ARG A 135 -3.56 -11.43 19.16
C ARG A 135 -4.29 -10.89 20.39
#